data_AF-A0A368Z7E8-F1
#
_entry.id   AF-A0A368Z7E8-F1
#
_cell.length_a   1.000
_cell.length_b   1.000
_cell.length_c   1.000
_cell.angle_alpha   90.00
_cell.angle_beta   90.00
_cell.angle_gamma   90.00
#
_symmetry.space_group_name_H-M   'P 1'
#
loop_
_entity.id
_entity.type
_entity.pdbx_description
1 polymer ?
#
loop_
_entity_poly.entity_id
_entity_poly.type
_entity_poly.pdbx_seq_one_letter_code
_entity_poly.pdbx_strand_id
1 'polypeptide(L)'
;MSLATLAIWPTLGRSLAIVFCTVLWPLAVATAQDVEAESDWEAIWKKTTAFQQSIQEAETRGDHRAAVSYARECHELWVSIGRFSSPYCTYYYVNALAFEGAVCGDQDRAFRIVAKIVSMNFDDTFSIELTRFYLDGIGTFRNTVEATVTLWRFRNGKISEAFSCKNGCDDLWHDVKALETRLEKELSREEKAKARTLERERFPRLYYEVLFWNILFLSTKYSFIVLIYLLAFKILRSIFSAIRSFF
;
A
#
# COMPACT_ATOMS: atom_id res chain seq x y z
N MET A 1 15.15 69.54 31.80
CA MET A 1 15.45 68.16 31.35
C MET A 1 14.17 67.35 31.44
N SER A 2 13.79 66.73 30.33
CA SER A 2 12.44 66.29 29.97
C SER A 2 12.04 64.94 30.56
N LEU A 3 10.77 64.84 30.93
CA LEU A 3 10.00 63.66 31.34
C LEU A 3 9.74 62.66 30.18
N ALA A 4 10.72 62.45 29.29
CA ALA A 4 10.52 61.71 28.05
C ALA A 4 11.20 60.33 27.99
N THR A 5 11.88 59.88 29.05
CA THR A 5 12.70 58.64 29.01
C THR A 5 12.17 57.45 29.81
N LEU A 6 10.98 57.52 30.41
CA LEU A 6 10.46 56.45 31.28
C LEU A 6 9.17 55.75 30.78
N ALA A 7 8.83 55.88 29.50
CA ALA A 7 7.59 55.31 28.93
C ALA A 7 7.81 54.28 27.80
N ILE A 8 9.00 53.71 27.64
CA ILE A 8 9.28 52.73 26.56
C ILE A 8 9.40 51.27 27.08
N TRP A 9 9.46 51.06 28.40
CA TRP A 9 9.66 49.72 28.96
C TRP A 9 8.44 48.78 29.03
N PRO A 10 7.16 49.22 29.14
CA PRO A 10 6.05 48.26 29.26
C PRO A 10 5.54 47.72 27.91
N THR A 11 5.90 48.35 26.79
CA THR A 11 5.46 47.92 25.45
C THR A 11 6.38 46.87 24.85
N LEU A 12 7.70 46.97 25.04
CA LEU A 12 8.65 45.93 24.63
C LEU A 12 8.43 44.60 25.37
N GLY A 13 8.12 44.65 26.67
CA GLY A 13 7.82 43.45 27.45
C GLY A 13 6.54 42.73 27.03
N ARG A 14 5.49 43.47 26.64
CA ARG A 14 4.23 42.89 26.14
C ARG A 14 4.38 42.28 24.75
N SER A 15 5.11 42.94 23.85
CA SER A 15 5.37 42.41 22.51
C SER A 15 6.24 41.14 22.56
N LEU A 16 7.28 41.11 23.40
CA LEU A 16 8.11 39.90 23.61
C LEU A 16 7.32 38.75 24.24
N ALA A 17 6.44 39.03 25.21
CA ALA A 17 5.58 38.00 25.81
C ALA A 17 4.60 37.40 24.79
N ILE A 18 4.04 38.23 23.89
CA ILE A 18 3.16 37.75 22.82
C ILE A 18 3.95 36.86 21.86
N VAL A 19 5.14 37.25 21.39
CA VAL A 19 5.97 36.39 20.51
C VAL A 19 6.36 35.07 21.19
N PHE A 20 6.67 35.10 22.50
CA PHE A 20 7.02 33.88 23.24
C PHE A 20 5.82 32.93 23.38
N CYS A 21 4.63 33.46 23.68
CA CYS A 21 3.43 32.64 23.87
C CYS A 21 2.78 32.17 22.56
N THR A 22 2.87 32.93 21.45
CA THR A 22 2.19 32.57 20.20
C THR A 22 3.09 31.87 19.19
N VAL A 23 4.41 32.07 19.24
CA VAL A 23 5.35 31.49 18.27
C VAL A 23 6.27 30.46 18.93
N LEU A 24 6.91 30.80 20.03
CA LEU A 24 7.91 29.92 20.65
C LEU A 24 7.27 28.77 21.45
N TRP A 25 6.13 28.99 22.10
CA TRP A 25 5.43 27.92 22.83
C TRP A 25 4.89 26.82 21.90
N PRO A 26 4.19 27.10 20.78
CA PRO A 26 3.77 26.05 19.86
C PRO A 26 4.96 25.32 19.21
N LEU A 27 6.06 26.02 18.92
CA LEU A 27 7.28 25.38 18.41
C LEU A 27 7.93 24.47 19.45
N ALA A 28 8.05 24.90 20.71
CA ALA A 28 8.60 24.07 21.77
C ALA A 28 7.73 22.83 22.05
N VAL A 29 6.40 22.99 22.05
CA VAL A 29 5.45 21.88 22.20
C VAL A 29 5.50 20.93 21.01
N ALA A 30 5.57 21.44 19.77
CA ALA A 30 5.73 20.61 18.58
C ALA A 30 7.05 19.82 18.63
N THR A 31 8.16 20.47 18.95
CA THR A 31 9.46 19.77 19.05
C THR A 31 9.53 18.77 20.19
N ALA A 32 8.85 19.00 21.32
CA ALA A 32 8.83 18.07 22.44
C ALA A 32 7.96 16.83 22.13
N GLN A 33 6.80 17.03 21.48
CA GLN A 33 5.92 15.94 21.06
C GLN A 33 6.55 15.08 19.96
N ASP A 34 7.29 15.69 19.03
CA ASP A 34 7.97 14.98 17.95
C ASP A 34 9.15 14.13 18.49
N VAL A 35 9.91 14.64 19.47
CA VAL A 35 11.05 13.92 20.07
C VAL A 35 10.59 12.74 20.95
N GLU A 36 9.51 12.91 21.72
CA GLU A 36 8.96 11.82 22.56
C GLU A 36 8.41 10.69 21.68
N ALA A 37 7.69 11.04 20.59
CA ALA A 37 7.18 10.10 19.60
C ALA A 37 8.29 9.34 18.83
N GLU A 38 9.45 9.96 18.60
CA GLU A 38 10.60 9.33 17.93
C GLU A 38 11.33 8.34 18.87
N SER A 39 11.43 8.65 20.16
CA SER A 39 12.04 7.76 21.16
C SER A 39 11.23 6.49 21.44
N ASP A 40 9.90 6.61 21.49
CA ASP A 40 8.99 5.48 21.67
C ASP A 40 9.06 4.52 20.48
N TRP A 41 9.19 5.07 19.27
CA TRP A 41 9.27 4.30 18.04
C TRP A 41 10.49 3.38 17.98
N GLU A 42 11.66 3.86 18.38
CA GLU A 42 12.89 3.04 18.39
C GLU A 42 12.79 1.88 19.38
N ALA A 43 12.19 2.11 20.55
CA ALA A 43 11.94 1.06 21.54
C ALA A 43 10.97 -0.02 21.02
N ILE A 44 9.88 0.40 20.36
CA ILE A 44 8.91 -0.50 19.71
C ILE A 44 9.58 -1.32 18.60
N TRP A 45 10.40 -0.67 17.78
CA TRP A 45 11.12 -1.34 16.70
C TRP A 45 12.09 -2.40 17.22
N LYS A 46 12.90 -2.05 18.22
CA LYS A 46 13.82 -2.98 18.89
C LYS A 46 13.08 -4.19 19.47
N LYS A 47 11.95 -3.96 20.14
CA LYS A 47 11.10 -5.03 20.68
C LYS A 47 10.51 -5.90 19.57
N THR A 48 10.10 -5.30 18.45
CA THR A 48 9.61 -6.01 17.27
C THR A 48 10.69 -6.93 16.68
N THR A 49 11.92 -6.45 16.53
CA THR A 49 13.04 -7.27 16.05
C THR A 49 13.31 -8.47 16.97
N ALA A 50 13.22 -8.27 18.29
CA ALA A 50 13.36 -9.37 19.25
C ALA A 50 12.23 -10.42 19.10
N PHE A 51 11.01 -10.00 18.82
CA PHE A 51 9.92 -10.94 18.49
C PHE A 51 10.18 -11.70 17.19
N GLN A 52 10.67 -11.03 16.13
CA GLN A 52 11.00 -11.70 14.87
C GLN A 52 12.05 -12.79 15.08
N GLN A 53 13.10 -12.50 15.84
CA GLN A 53 14.10 -13.50 16.21
C GLN A 53 13.49 -14.66 17.01
N SER A 54 12.64 -14.36 18.00
CA SER A 54 11.98 -15.39 18.83
C SER A 54 11.07 -16.31 18.01
N ILE A 55 10.36 -15.76 17.02
CA ILE A 55 9.54 -16.53 16.07
C ILE A 55 10.43 -17.48 15.27
N GLN A 56 11.53 -16.97 14.70
CA GLN A 56 12.46 -17.78 13.89
C GLN A 56 13.13 -18.90 14.71
N GLU A 57 13.55 -18.60 15.94
CA GLU A 57 14.14 -19.60 16.85
C GLU A 57 13.13 -20.67 17.25
N ALA A 58 11.88 -20.29 17.56
CA ALA A 58 10.81 -21.22 17.88
C ALA A 58 10.48 -22.14 16.67
N GLU A 59 10.35 -21.57 15.47
CA GLU A 59 10.18 -22.31 14.21
C GLU A 59 11.33 -23.30 13.96
N THR A 60 12.58 -22.86 14.17
CA THR A 60 13.77 -23.71 13.97
C THR A 60 13.79 -24.90 14.92
N ARG A 61 13.23 -24.74 16.13
CA ARG A 61 13.07 -25.82 17.12
C ARG A 61 11.82 -26.67 16.88
N GLY A 62 10.97 -26.33 15.91
CA GLY A 62 9.67 -26.95 15.70
C GLY A 62 8.64 -26.61 16.78
N ASP A 63 8.90 -25.62 17.65
CA ASP A 63 7.95 -25.15 18.66
C ASP A 63 7.03 -24.10 18.07
N HIS A 64 6.15 -24.60 17.22
CA HIS A 64 5.27 -23.79 16.42
C HIS A 64 4.24 -23.02 17.27
N ARG A 65 3.79 -23.60 18.39
CA ARG A 65 2.89 -22.92 19.33
C ARG A 65 3.55 -21.69 19.97
N ALA A 66 4.83 -21.78 20.33
CA ALA A 66 5.57 -20.64 20.85
C ALA A 66 5.74 -19.56 19.77
N ALA A 67 6.07 -19.95 18.53
CA ALA A 67 6.19 -19.02 17.40
C ALA A 67 4.90 -18.22 17.18
N VAL A 68 3.73 -18.88 17.18
CA VAL A 68 2.42 -18.23 17.08
C VAL A 68 2.14 -17.32 18.27
N SER A 69 2.51 -17.70 19.50
CA SER A 69 2.34 -16.83 20.68
C SER A 69 3.17 -15.55 20.55
N TYR A 70 4.43 -15.66 20.14
CA TYR A 70 5.30 -14.50 19.90
C TYR A 70 4.77 -13.60 18.78
N ALA A 71 4.28 -14.18 17.70
CA ALA A 71 3.67 -13.44 16.60
C ALA A 71 2.42 -12.67 17.04
N ARG A 72 1.56 -13.30 17.87
CA ARG A 72 0.40 -12.65 18.48
C ARG A 72 0.80 -11.50 19.40
N GLU A 73 1.73 -11.72 20.32
CA GLU A 73 2.19 -10.68 21.26
C GLU A 73 2.82 -9.49 20.52
N CYS A 74 3.58 -9.78 19.46
CA CYS A 74 4.10 -8.76 18.57
C CYS A 74 2.96 -8.00 17.87
N HIS A 75 1.97 -8.68 17.30
CA HIS A 75 0.80 -8.03 16.68
C HIS A 75 0.04 -7.14 17.67
N GLU A 76 -0.22 -7.63 18.89
CA GLU A 76 -0.91 -6.89 19.95
C GLU A 76 -0.14 -5.64 20.39
N LEU A 77 1.19 -5.71 20.45
CA LEU A 77 2.04 -4.54 20.70
C LEU A 77 1.80 -3.45 19.66
N TRP A 78 1.80 -3.79 18.37
CA TRP A 78 1.55 -2.83 17.29
C TRP A 78 0.14 -2.23 17.38
N VAL A 79 -0.88 -3.07 17.58
CA VAL A 79 -2.26 -2.61 17.75
C VAL A 79 -2.38 -1.63 18.93
N SER A 80 -1.66 -1.87 20.03
CA SER A 80 -1.73 -1.04 21.25
C SER A 80 -1.22 0.39 21.06
N ILE A 81 -0.29 0.59 20.13
CA ILE A 81 0.31 1.91 19.81
C ILE A 81 -0.41 2.60 18.64
N GLY A 82 -1.59 2.10 18.23
CA GLY A 82 -2.36 2.64 17.12
C GLY A 82 -1.70 2.45 15.75
N ARG A 83 -0.67 1.58 15.64
CA ARG A 83 0.00 1.25 14.38
C ARG A 83 -0.38 -0.15 13.95
N PHE A 84 -0.67 -0.34 12.67
CA PHE A 84 -1.48 -1.51 12.31
C PHE A 84 -0.71 -2.82 12.24
N SER A 85 0.60 -2.82 12.04
CA SER A 85 1.39 -4.05 12.05
C SER A 85 2.89 -3.85 11.83
N SER A 86 3.71 -4.67 12.48
CA SER A 86 4.92 -5.19 11.83
C SER A 86 4.47 -6.18 10.75
N PRO A 87 4.78 -5.96 9.46
CA PRO A 87 4.32 -6.84 8.37
C PRO A 87 4.67 -8.31 8.64
N TYR A 88 5.89 -8.58 9.12
CA TYR A 88 6.33 -9.95 9.42
C TYR A 88 5.49 -10.62 10.52
N CYS A 89 5.41 -10.01 11.71
CA CYS A 89 4.70 -10.63 12.85
C CYS A 89 3.23 -10.85 12.54
N THR A 90 2.60 -9.86 11.88
CA THR A 90 1.17 -9.94 11.58
C THR A 90 0.89 -10.94 10.47
N TYR A 91 1.73 -11.00 9.44
CA TYR A 91 1.62 -12.00 8.39
C TYR A 91 1.74 -13.41 8.96
N TYR A 92 2.76 -13.66 9.79
CA TYR A 92 2.96 -14.94 10.44
C TYR A 92 1.74 -15.31 11.32
N TYR A 93 1.27 -14.39 12.17
CA TYR A 93 0.12 -14.63 13.03
C TYR A 93 -1.17 -14.89 12.24
N VAL A 94 -1.43 -14.13 11.19
CA VAL A 94 -2.60 -14.32 10.31
C VAL A 94 -2.57 -15.68 9.62
N ASN A 95 -1.42 -16.08 9.08
CA ASN A 95 -1.28 -17.40 8.45
C ASN A 95 -1.54 -18.53 9.44
N ALA A 96 -1.06 -18.37 10.67
CA ALA A 96 -1.30 -19.34 11.72
C ALA A 96 -2.79 -19.49 12.07
N LEU A 97 -3.51 -18.36 12.13
CA LEU A 97 -4.95 -18.37 12.32
C LEU A 97 -5.71 -18.96 11.12
N ALA A 98 -5.21 -18.78 9.90
CA ALA A 98 -5.89 -19.14 8.66
C ALA A 98 -5.72 -20.61 8.25
N PHE A 99 -4.52 -21.18 8.41
CA PHE A 99 -4.14 -22.43 7.73
C PHE A 99 -3.70 -23.58 8.66
N GLU A 100 -3.35 -23.33 9.91
CA GLU A 100 -2.72 -24.36 10.76
C GLU A 100 -3.75 -25.17 11.55
N GLY A 101 -4.03 -26.36 11.01
CA GLY A 101 -5.14 -27.23 11.40
C GLY A 101 -5.04 -27.96 12.75
N ALA A 102 -4.44 -27.44 13.82
CA ALA A 102 -4.45 -28.19 15.09
C ALA A 102 -4.42 -27.47 16.44
N VAL A 103 -4.14 -26.16 16.55
CA VAL A 103 -4.04 -25.55 17.91
C VAL A 103 -4.83 -24.25 18.09
N CYS A 104 -4.97 -23.39 17.07
CA CYS A 104 -5.62 -22.07 17.21
C CYS A 104 -6.29 -21.54 15.91
N GLY A 105 -6.78 -22.42 15.02
CA GLY A 105 -7.43 -21.98 13.78
C GLY A 105 -8.67 -21.11 14.08
N ASP A 106 -8.62 -19.84 13.67
CA ASP A 106 -9.71 -18.85 13.77
C ASP A 106 -9.67 -18.02 12.49
N GLN A 107 -10.14 -18.65 11.40
CA GLN A 107 -10.12 -18.06 10.08
C GLN A 107 -10.92 -16.75 10.03
N ASP A 108 -12.02 -16.66 10.78
CA ASP A 108 -12.82 -15.43 10.90
C ASP A 108 -11.98 -14.29 11.49
N ARG A 109 -11.19 -14.56 12.54
CA ARG A 109 -10.26 -13.58 13.11
C ARG A 109 -9.14 -13.24 12.14
N ALA A 110 -8.58 -14.22 11.44
CA ALA A 110 -7.58 -13.98 10.40
C ALA A 110 -8.14 -12.99 9.36
N PHE A 111 -9.33 -13.27 8.84
CA PHE A 111 -10.01 -12.41 7.86
C PHE A 111 -10.26 -11.01 8.40
N ARG A 112 -10.78 -10.87 9.62
CA ARG A 112 -11.01 -9.54 10.22
C ARG A 112 -9.73 -8.74 10.38
N ILE A 113 -8.62 -9.38 10.75
CA ILE A 113 -7.31 -8.70 10.87
C ILE A 113 -6.87 -8.18 9.50
N VAL A 114 -6.85 -9.06 8.49
CA VAL A 114 -6.43 -8.70 7.12
C VAL A 114 -7.31 -7.62 6.53
N ALA A 115 -8.64 -7.77 6.59
CA ALA A 115 -9.60 -6.80 6.07
C ALA A 115 -9.44 -5.43 6.76
N LYS A 116 -9.20 -5.42 8.08
CA LYS A 116 -8.95 -4.19 8.84
C LYS A 116 -7.67 -3.49 8.35
N ILE A 117 -6.57 -4.23 8.20
CA ILE A 117 -5.29 -3.66 7.71
C ILE A 117 -5.45 -3.06 6.32
N VAL A 118 -6.07 -3.79 5.38
CA VAL A 118 -6.31 -3.33 4.00
C VAL A 118 -7.25 -2.12 3.93
N SER A 119 -8.18 -1.99 4.88
CA SER A 119 -9.07 -0.83 4.97
C SER A 119 -8.38 0.43 5.50
N MET A 120 -7.37 0.28 6.36
CA MET A 120 -6.76 1.39 7.09
C MET A 120 -5.49 1.91 6.44
N ASN A 121 -4.64 1.01 5.95
CA ASN A 121 -3.26 1.37 5.63
C ASN A 121 -2.87 1.08 4.18
N PHE A 122 -3.84 0.72 3.33
CA PHE A 122 -3.59 0.33 1.94
C PHE A 122 -2.46 -0.73 1.80
N ASP A 123 -2.13 -1.49 2.86
CA ASP A 123 -0.93 -2.33 2.87
C ASP A 123 -1.01 -3.40 1.77
N ASP A 124 0.04 -3.42 0.97
CA ASP A 124 0.07 -3.99 -0.36
C ASP A 124 0.09 -5.52 -0.29
N THR A 125 0.91 -6.09 0.61
CA THR A 125 1.01 -7.55 0.76
C THR A 125 -0.27 -8.13 1.36
N PHE A 126 -0.91 -7.44 2.30
CA PHE A 126 -2.18 -7.89 2.88
C PHE A 126 -3.35 -7.80 1.90
N SER A 127 -3.27 -6.97 0.86
CA SER A 127 -4.28 -6.93 -0.20
C SER A 127 -4.26 -8.20 -1.08
N ILE A 128 -3.07 -8.77 -1.31
CA ILE A 128 -2.92 -10.09 -1.95
C ILE A 128 -3.50 -11.18 -1.06
N GLU A 129 -3.22 -11.13 0.24
CA GLU A 129 -3.76 -12.12 1.18
C GLU A 129 -5.28 -12.02 1.30
N LEU A 130 -5.84 -10.81 1.35
CA LEU A 130 -7.29 -10.59 1.34
C LEU A 130 -7.93 -11.14 0.06
N THR A 131 -7.25 -10.98 -1.08
CA THR A 131 -7.69 -11.55 -2.36
C THR A 131 -7.78 -13.08 -2.28
N ARG A 132 -6.78 -13.74 -1.70
CA ARG A 132 -6.79 -15.20 -1.45
C ARG A 132 -7.93 -15.59 -0.52
N PHE A 133 -8.12 -14.86 0.57
CA PHE A 133 -9.18 -15.17 1.53
C PHE A 133 -10.56 -15.11 0.90
N TYR A 134 -10.83 -14.12 0.04
CA TYR A 134 -12.07 -14.07 -0.73
C TYR A 134 -12.21 -15.19 -1.76
N LEU A 135 -11.12 -15.60 -2.41
CA LEU A 135 -11.14 -16.70 -3.39
C LEU A 135 -11.36 -18.08 -2.76
N ASP A 136 -10.77 -18.30 -1.60
CA ASP A 136 -10.75 -19.58 -0.91
C ASP A 136 -11.82 -19.68 0.18
N GLY A 137 -12.50 -18.58 0.50
CA GLY A 137 -13.53 -18.53 1.54
C GLY A 137 -12.96 -18.65 2.95
N ILE A 138 -11.76 -18.09 3.19
CA ILE A 138 -11.08 -18.18 4.48
C ILE A 138 -11.66 -17.11 5.40
N GLY A 139 -12.41 -17.54 6.41
CA GLY A 139 -13.04 -16.64 7.39
C GLY A 139 -14.14 -15.75 6.81
N THR A 140 -14.62 -16.06 5.60
CA THR A 140 -15.66 -15.33 4.88
C THR A 140 -16.30 -16.23 3.82
N PHE A 141 -17.43 -15.81 3.24
CA PHE A 141 -17.98 -16.49 2.07
C PHE A 141 -17.09 -16.24 0.85
N ARG A 142 -16.88 -17.29 0.05
CA ARG A 142 -16.17 -17.16 -1.22
C ARG A 142 -16.82 -16.07 -2.10
N ASN A 143 -16.02 -15.12 -2.54
CA ASN A 143 -16.47 -13.94 -3.27
C ASN A 143 -15.42 -13.48 -4.31
N THR A 144 -15.51 -14.05 -5.51
CA THR A 144 -14.66 -13.73 -6.68
C THR A 144 -14.71 -12.26 -7.07
N VAL A 145 -15.86 -11.61 -6.92
CA VAL A 145 -16.04 -10.19 -7.22
C VAL A 145 -15.21 -9.32 -6.26
N GLU A 146 -15.30 -9.57 -4.96
CA GLU A 146 -14.51 -8.84 -3.95
C GLU A 146 -13.01 -9.13 -4.09
N ALA A 147 -12.62 -10.37 -4.38
CA ALA A 147 -11.25 -10.72 -4.71
C ALA A 147 -10.73 -9.89 -5.91
N THR A 148 -11.53 -9.78 -6.97
CA THR A 148 -11.17 -9.00 -8.17
C THR A 148 -10.97 -7.52 -7.85
N VAL A 149 -11.93 -6.91 -7.14
CA VAL A 149 -11.87 -5.50 -6.76
C VAL A 149 -10.65 -5.23 -5.88
N THR A 150 -10.34 -6.14 -4.96
CA THR A 150 -9.18 -6.05 -4.06
C THR A 150 -7.87 -6.14 -4.84
N LEU A 151 -7.72 -7.13 -5.72
CA LEU A 151 -6.51 -7.29 -6.54
C LEU A 151 -6.33 -6.16 -7.55
N TRP A 152 -7.42 -5.69 -8.16
CA TRP A 152 -7.39 -4.55 -9.07
C TRP A 152 -6.89 -3.29 -8.36
N ARG A 153 -7.37 -3.03 -7.14
CA ARG A 153 -6.90 -1.90 -6.33
C ARG A 153 -5.41 -2.03 -6.03
N PHE A 154 -4.95 -3.22 -5.61
CA PHE A 154 -3.52 -3.48 -5.38
C PHE A 154 -2.67 -3.19 -6.63
N ARG A 155 -3.10 -3.69 -7.79
CA ARG A 155 -2.32 -3.54 -9.03
C ARG A 155 -2.21 -2.09 -9.51
N ASN A 156 -3.28 -1.32 -9.30
CA ASN A 156 -3.39 0.02 -9.89
C ASN A 156 -3.10 1.15 -8.90
N GLY A 157 -3.10 0.86 -7.59
CA GLY A 157 -2.72 1.82 -6.55
C GLY A 157 -1.32 2.38 -6.76
N LYS A 158 -0.99 3.49 -6.09
CA LYS A 158 0.34 4.15 -6.10
C LYS A 158 1.43 3.34 -5.37
N ILE A 159 1.39 2.03 -5.56
CA ILE A 159 2.02 0.99 -4.76
C ILE A 159 3.48 0.76 -5.20
N SER A 160 4.07 1.68 -5.95
CA SER A 160 5.38 1.48 -6.60
C SER A 160 6.52 2.37 -6.11
N GLU A 161 6.32 3.26 -5.12
CA GLU A 161 7.40 4.18 -4.71
C GLU A 161 7.93 3.97 -3.29
N ALA A 162 7.15 3.39 -2.36
CA ALA A 162 7.56 3.30 -0.95
C ALA A 162 8.26 1.99 -0.56
N PHE A 163 7.94 0.86 -1.19
CA PHE A 163 8.64 -0.39 -0.93
C PHE A 163 9.81 -0.55 -1.90
N SER A 164 11.00 -0.19 -1.43
CA SER A 164 12.24 -0.63 -2.06
C SER A 164 12.29 -2.16 -1.98
N CYS A 165 11.78 -2.85 -3.00
CA CYS A 165 12.10 -4.25 -3.25
C CYS A 165 13.59 -4.35 -3.56
N LYS A 166 14.41 -4.26 -2.51
CA LYS A 166 15.87 -4.23 -2.62
C LYS A 166 16.43 -5.53 -3.21
N ASN A 167 15.63 -6.61 -3.20
CA ASN A 167 15.99 -7.96 -3.65
C ASN A 167 15.01 -8.56 -4.69
N GLY A 168 14.32 -7.73 -5.47
CA GLY A 168 13.42 -8.18 -6.55
C GLY A 168 12.01 -8.49 -6.05
N CYS A 169 10.99 -7.82 -6.60
CA CYS A 169 9.59 -8.13 -6.32
C CYS A 169 9.08 -9.32 -7.16
N ASP A 170 9.95 -10.17 -7.69
CA ASP A 170 9.58 -11.15 -8.73
C ASP A 170 8.59 -12.19 -8.19
N ASP A 171 8.80 -12.69 -6.97
CA ASP A 171 7.88 -13.61 -6.31
C ASP A 171 6.51 -12.99 -6.08
N LEU A 172 6.48 -11.73 -5.65
CA LEU A 172 5.23 -10.97 -5.45
C LEU A 172 4.45 -10.84 -6.76
N TRP A 173 5.12 -10.42 -7.84
CA TRP A 173 4.47 -10.28 -9.14
C TRP A 173 4.09 -11.60 -9.77
N HIS A 174 4.85 -12.67 -9.49
CA HIS A 174 4.48 -14.03 -9.85
C HIS A 174 3.17 -14.45 -9.16
N ASP A 175 3.04 -14.19 -7.85
CA ASP A 175 1.82 -14.45 -7.09
C ASP A 175 0.62 -13.65 -7.59
N VAL A 176 0.82 -12.35 -7.87
CA VAL A 176 -0.21 -11.48 -8.45
C VAL A 176 -0.70 -12.05 -9.78
N LYS A 177 0.23 -12.44 -10.66
CA LYS A 177 -0.11 -13.01 -11.97
C LYS A 177 -0.83 -14.36 -11.85
N ALA A 178 -0.49 -15.17 -10.87
CA ALA A 178 -1.18 -16.42 -10.58
C ALA A 178 -2.64 -16.16 -10.14
N LEU A 179 -2.86 -15.17 -9.26
CA LEU A 179 -4.20 -14.75 -8.84
C LEU A 179 -5.02 -14.18 -10.00
N GLU A 180 -4.43 -13.33 -10.84
CA GLU A 180 -5.09 -12.80 -12.03
C GLU A 180 -5.53 -13.92 -12.99
N THR A 181 -4.65 -14.90 -13.21
CA THR A 181 -4.94 -16.05 -14.07
C THR A 181 -6.08 -16.90 -13.50
N ARG A 182 -6.11 -17.08 -12.18
CA ARG A 182 -7.19 -17.81 -11.50
C ARG A 182 -8.51 -17.05 -11.61
N LEU A 183 -8.51 -15.75 -11.28
CA LEU A 183 -9.69 -14.89 -11.39
C LEU A 183 -10.25 -14.87 -12.81
N GLU A 184 -9.41 -14.73 -13.83
CA GLU A 184 -9.86 -14.68 -15.23
C GLU A 184 -10.61 -15.95 -15.66
N LYS A 185 -10.23 -17.11 -15.10
CA LYS A 185 -10.89 -18.41 -15.31
C LYS A 185 -12.18 -18.57 -14.49
N GLU A 186 -12.20 -18.06 -13.27
CA GLU A 186 -13.30 -18.27 -12.32
C GLU A 186 -14.45 -17.25 -12.45
N LEU A 187 -14.18 -16.02 -12.93
CA LEU A 187 -15.20 -14.99 -13.08
C LEU A 187 -16.08 -15.24 -14.31
N SER A 188 -17.39 -15.30 -14.09
CA SER A 188 -18.38 -15.16 -15.14
C SER A 188 -18.38 -13.76 -15.76
N ARG A 189 -19.00 -13.61 -16.95
CA ARG A 189 -19.13 -12.29 -17.60
C ARG A 189 -19.90 -11.28 -16.74
N GLU A 190 -20.94 -11.75 -16.04
CA GLU A 190 -21.75 -10.91 -15.15
C GLU A 190 -20.93 -10.44 -13.94
N GLU A 191 -20.17 -11.33 -13.31
CA GLU A 191 -19.30 -10.96 -12.20
C GLU A 191 -18.18 -10.00 -12.64
N LYS A 192 -17.62 -10.14 -13.85
CA LYS A 192 -16.66 -9.16 -14.40
C LYS A 192 -17.29 -7.77 -14.56
N ALA A 193 -18.53 -7.69 -15.02
CA ALA A 193 -19.25 -6.41 -15.14
C ALA A 193 -19.54 -5.80 -13.75
N LYS A 194 -19.93 -6.65 -12.79
CA LYS A 194 -20.16 -6.24 -11.40
C LYS A 194 -18.88 -5.73 -10.74
N ALA A 195 -17.76 -6.44 -10.89
CA ALA A 195 -16.45 -6.02 -10.37
C ALA A 195 -16.05 -4.64 -10.91
N ARG A 196 -16.13 -4.43 -12.23
CA ARG A 196 -15.85 -3.11 -12.85
C ARG A 196 -16.74 -1.98 -12.31
N THR A 197 -18.00 -2.30 -12.02
CA THR A 197 -18.92 -1.33 -11.42
C THR A 197 -18.47 -0.96 -10.01
N LEU A 198 -18.11 -1.95 -9.19
CA LEU A 198 -17.62 -1.73 -7.83
C LEU A 198 -16.26 -1.04 -7.78
N GLU A 199 -15.35 -1.34 -8.70
CA GLU A 199 -14.05 -0.64 -8.85
C GLU A 199 -14.27 0.87 -9.01
N ARG A 200 -15.19 1.25 -9.90
CA ARG A 200 -15.55 2.65 -10.16
C ARG A 200 -16.25 3.30 -8.97
N GLU A 201 -17.17 2.59 -8.32
CA GLU A 201 -17.94 3.14 -7.19
C GLU A 201 -17.11 3.31 -5.92
N ARG A 202 -16.23 2.35 -5.61
CA ARG A 202 -15.42 2.37 -4.38
C ARG A 202 -14.13 3.15 -4.52
N PHE A 203 -13.54 3.17 -5.72
CA PHE A 203 -12.25 3.81 -5.98
C PHE A 203 -12.30 4.75 -7.19
N PRO A 204 -13.21 5.74 -7.23
CA PRO A 204 -13.44 6.57 -8.41
C PRO A 204 -12.17 7.29 -8.87
N ARG A 205 -11.40 7.85 -7.93
CA ARG A 205 -10.14 8.54 -8.25
C ARG A 205 -9.15 7.60 -8.96
N LEU A 206 -8.92 6.43 -8.38
CA LEU A 206 -7.99 5.43 -8.94
C LEU A 206 -8.46 4.96 -10.31
N TYR A 207 -9.76 4.73 -10.45
CA TYR A 207 -10.38 4.29 -11.69
C TYR A 207 -10.15 5.28 -12.83
N TYR A 208 -10.38 6.58 -12.58
CA TYR A 208 -10.16 7.61 -13.58
C TYR A 208 -8.67 7.86 -13.87
N GLU A 209 -7.79 7.72 -12.88
CA GLU A 209 -6.33 7.76 -13.11
C GLU A 209 -5.90 6.62 -14.05
N VAL A 210 -6.32 5.38 -13.79
CA VAL A 210 -6.04 4.22 -14.66
C VAL A 210 -6.63 4.40 -16.06
N LEU A 211 -7.88 4.87 -16.14
CA LEU A 211 -8.54 5.11 -17.43
C LEU A 211 -7.79 6.17 -18.25
N PHE A 212 -7.37 7.27 -17.61
CA PHE A 212 -6.60 8.33 -18.24
C PHE A 212 -5.28 7.79 -18.81
N TRP A 213 -4.51 7.02 -18.01
CA TRP A 213 -3.26 6.43 -18.47
C TRP A 213 -3.45 5.44 -19.61
N ASN A 214 -4.49 4.61 -19.55
CA ASN A 214 -4.82 3.67 -20.62
C ASN A 214 -5.18 4.39 -21.93
N ILE A 215 -5.99 5.46 -21.87
CA ILE A 215 -6.33 6.28 -23.04
C ILE A 215 -5.08 6.95 -23.60
N LEU A 216 -4.24 7.53 -22.73
CA LEU A 216 -3.01 8.18 -23.14
C LEU A 216 -2.06 7.20 -23.84
N PHE A 217 -1.86 6.01 -23.26
CA PHE A 217 -1.01 4.97 -23.82
C PHE A 217 -1.54 4.41 -25.16
N LEU A 218 -2.85 4.27 -25.30
CA LEU A 218 -3.46 3.89 -26.58
C LEU A 218 -3.24 5.02 -27.61
N SER A 219 -3.48 6.28 -27.24
CA SER A 219 -3.31 7.43 -28.15
C SER A 219 -1.88 7.58 -28.67
N THR A 220 -0.88 7.34 -27.82
CA THR A 220 0.54 7.39 -28.21
C THR A 220 0.91 6.22 -29.12
N LYS A 221 0.44 5.00 -28.82
CA LYS A 221 0.61 3.83 -29.70
C LYS A 221 0.00 4.06 -31.08
N TYR A 222 -1.24 4.53 -31.15
CA TYR A 222 -1.90 4.81 -32.44
C TYR A 222 -1.21 5.94 -33.20
N SER A 223 -0.81 7.02 -32.52
CA SER A 223 -0.07 8.11 -33.16
C SER A 223 1.26 7.64 -33.75
N PHE A 224 1.96 6.75 -33.04
CA PHE A 224 3.22 6.16 -33.53
C PHE A 224 2.99 5.26 -34.75
N ILE A 225 1.93 4.45 -34.73
CA ILE A 225 1.55 3.60 -35.87
C ILE A 225 1.21 4.46 -37.09
N VAL A 226 0.39 5.51 -36.94
CA VAL A 226 0.06 6.44 -38.04
C VAL A 226 1.32 7.11 -38.59
N LEU A 227 2.24 7.54 -37.73
CA LEU A 227 3.51 8.13 -38.15
C LEU A 227 4.34 7.14 -39.00
N ILE A 228 4.41 5.87 -38.60
CA ILE A 228 5.09 4.82 -39.38
C ILE A 228 4.44 4.65 -40.76
N TYR A 229 3.11 4.60 -40.84
CA TYR A 229 2.40 4.48 -42.12
C TYR A 229 2.65 5.68 -43.04
N LEU A 230 2.66 6.90 -42.50
CA LEU A 230 2.96 8.11 -43.27
C LEU A 230 4.40 8.13 -43.80
N LEU A 231 5.37 7.69 -42.99
CA LEU A 231 6.76 7.56 -43.40
C LEU A 231 6.94 6.49 -44.48
N ALA A 232 6.33 5.30 -44.29
CA ALA A 232 6.37 4.23 -45.28
C ALA A 232 5.74 4.65 -46.61
N PHE A 233 4.61 5.35 -46.57
CA PHE A 233 3.96 5.90 -47.76
C PHE A 233 4.84 6.93 -48.48
N LYS A 234 5.51 7.83 -47.73
CA LYS A 234 6.45 8.81 -48.30
C LYS A 234 7.65 8.14 -48.97
N ILE A 235 8.21 7.10 -48.36
CA ILE A 235 9.32 6.31 -48.92
C ILE A 235 8.86 5.61 -50.21
N LEU A 236 7.73 4.91 -50.19
CA LEU A 236 7.17 4.24 -51.37
C LEU A 236 6.95 5.24 -52.51
N ARG A 237 6.34 6.41 -52.23
CA ARG A 237 6.14 7.46 -53.22
C ARG A 237 7.46 7.95 -53.82
N SER A 238 8.51 8.09 -53.01
CA SER A 238 9.85 8.46 -53.48
C SER A 238 10.46 7.40 -54.40
N ILE A 239 10.31 6.12 -54.06
CA ILE A 239 10.78 4.99 -54.89
C ILE A 239 10.04 4.96 -56.23
N PHE A 240 8.70 5.06 -56.22
CA PHE A 240 7.89 5.10 -57.43
C PHE A 240 8.25 6.30 -58.32
N SER A 241 8.52 7.46 -57.73
CA SER A 241 8.96 8.65 -58.47
C SER A 241 10.32 8.43 -59.15
N ALA A 242 11.28 7.81 -58.46
CA ALA A 242 12.61 7.51 -59.00
C ALA A 242 12.55 6.48 -60.14
N ILE A 243 11.72 5.44 -59.99
CA ILE A 243 11.48 4.44 -61.04
C ILE A 243 10.87 5.13 -62.28
N ARG A 244 9.87 5.99 -62.10
CA ARG A 244 9.22 6.70 -63.22
C ARG A 244 10.17 7.64 -63.96
N SER A 245 11.19 8.22 -63.32
CA SER A 245 12.18 9.05 -64.01
C SER A 245 13.23 8.25 -64.78
N PHE A 246 13.33 6.95 -64.54
CA PHE A 246 14.31 6.08 -65.20
C PHE A 246 13.79 5.48 -66.52
N PHE A 247 12.47 5.33 -66.65
CA PHE A 247 11.78 4.87 -67.85
C PHE A 247 11.23 6.04 -68.66
#